data_AF-G4Z2S8-F1
#
_entry.id   AF-G4Z2S8-F1
#
_cell.length_a   1.000
_cell.length_b   1.000
_cell.length_c   1.000
_cell.angle_alpha   90.00
_cell.angle_beta   90.00
_cell.angle_gamma   90.00
#
_symmetry.space_group_name_H-M   'P 1'
#
loop_
_entity.id
_entity.type
_entity.pdbx_description
1 polymer ?
#
loop_
_entity_poly.entity_id
_entity_poly.type
_entity_poly.pdbx_seq_one_letter_code
_entity_poly.pdbx_strand_id
1 'polypeptide(L)'
;MKALSIIDPATDPIAKHYLLDITKFHYDNLESCIEDVLMTMESTNFTEIATEIQHHCYIKFRYSLFAGPPPFELVSNSAPTATAHAVELWFTQQVDIARHDLAGVRVFNLDEKAELHLEQLVACAHQNLEPWGDSEMNAHEFYEALTEIVDCA
;
A
#
# COMPACT_ATOMS: atom_id res chain seq x y z
N MET A 1 6.58 8.06 -12.35
CA MET A 1 5.53 7.38 -11.55
C MET A 1 4.36 8.33 -11.45
N LYS A 2 3.14 7.98 -11.92
CA LYS A 2 2.00 8.92 -12.06
C LYS A 2 1.60 9.56 -10.71
N ALA A 3 1.81 8.87 -9.59
CA ALA A 3 1.53 9.40 -8.26
C ALA A 3 2.41 10.58 -7.83
N LEU A 4 3.71 10.56 -8.19
CA LEU A 4 4.62 11.70 -7.93
C LEU A 4 4.31 12.92 -8.79
N SER A 5 3.50 12.77 -9.84
CA SER A 5 2.98 13.89 -10.63
C SER A 5 1.58 14.34 -10.20
N ILE A 6 0.95 13.62 -9.28
CA ILE A 6 -0.41 13.89 -8.77
C ILE A 6 -0.33 14.58 -7.40
N ILE A 7 0.65 14.21 -6.58
CA ILE A 7 0.88 14.81 -5.27
C ILE A 7 2.01 15.82 -5.43
N ASP A 8 1.75 17.10 -5.14
CA ASP A 8 2.81 18.09 -4.96
C ASP A 8 3.34 17.97 -3.52
N PRO A 9 4.55 17.40 -3.31
CA PRO A 9 5.07 17.14 -1.97
C PRO A 9 5.42 18.43 -1.21
N ALA A 10 5.38 19.59 -1.86
CA ALA A 10 5.55 20.89 -1.22
C ALA A 10 4.26 21.43 -0.59
N THR A 11 3.10 20.94 -1.02
CA THR A 11 1.79 21.49 -0.62
C THR A 11 0.94 20.56 0.23
N ASP A 12 1.19 19.24 0.21
CA ASP A 12 0.50 18.29 1.10
C ASP A 12 1.51 17.44 1.91
N PRO A 13 1.81 17.83 3.17
CA PRO A 13 2.73 17.08 4.02
C PRO A 13 2.15 15.74 4.49
N ILE A 14 0.82 15.58 4.56
CA ILE A 14 0.16 14.35 4.99
C ILE A 14 0.26 13.32 3.86
N ALA A 15 -0.11 13.70 2.63
CA ALA A 15 0.04 12.84 1.46
C ALA A 15 1.49 12.39 1.28
N LYS A 16 2.45 13.30 1.49
CA LYS A 16 3.88 12.99 1.43
C LYS A 16 4.29 11.95 2.48
N HIS A 17 3.78 12.04 3.71
CA HIS A 17 4.10 11.07 4.76
C HIS A 17 3.67 9.66 4.36
N TYR A 18 2.42 9.48 3.91
CA TYR A 18 1.93 8.18 3.45
C TYR A 18 2.73 7.64 2.26
N LEU A 19 3.09 8.49 1.29
CA LEU A 19 3.96 8.07 0.18
C LEU A 19 5.34 7.60 0.66
N LEU A 20 5.92 8.26 1.66
CA LEU A 20 7.23 7.87 2.21
C LEU A 20 7.14 6.53 2.92
N ASP A 21 6.07 6.28 3.69
CA ASP A 21 5.86 5.01 4.38
C ASP A 21 5.68 3.86 3.39
N ILE A 22 4.89 4.08 2.34
CA ILE A 22 4.72 3.11 1.24
C ILE A 22 6.04 2.84 0.52
N THR A 23 6.81 3.89 0.29
CA THR A 23 8.13 3.79 -0.36
C THR A 23 9.11 3.01 0.51
N LYS A 24 9.13 3.29 1.82
CA LYS A 24 9.96 2.60 2.80
C LYS A 24 9.61 1.11 2.85
N PHE A 25 8.33 0.78 3.00
CA PHE A 25 7.88 -0.61 3.01
C PHE A 25 8.33 -1.37 1.76
N HIS A 26 8.21 -0.75 0.58
CA HIS A 26 8.63 -1.36 -0.67
C HIS A 26 10.14 -1.67 -0.70
N TYR A 27 10.98 -0.71 -0.30
CA TYR A 27 12.42 -0.91 -0.29
C TYR A 27 12.87 -1.89 0.79
N ASP A 28 12.26 -1.87 1.98
CA ASP A 28 12.55 -2.82 3.05
C ASP A 28 12.22 -4.27 2.61
N ASN A 29 11.11 -4.47 1.86
CA ASN A 29 10.76 -5.76 1.26
C ASN A 29 11.76 -6.20 0.18
N LEU A 30 12.20 -5.27 -0.66
CA LEU A 30 13.16 -5.55 -1.72
C LEU A 30 14.53 -5.92 -1.14
N GLU A 31 15.00 -5.18 -0.16
CA GLU A 31 16.24 -5.48 0.57
C GLU A 31 16.17 -6.86 1.22
N SER A 32 15.09 -7.16 1.94
CA SER A 32 14.89 -8.47 2.58
C SER A 32 14.92 -9.63 1.59
N CYS A 33 14.29 -9.48 0.42
CA CYS A 33 14.33 -10.51 -0.63
C CYS A 33 15.74 -10.70 -1.19
N ILE A 34 16.44 -9.59 -1.46
CA ILE A 34 17.82 -9.63 -1.99
C ILE A 34 18.74 -10.35 -0.98
N GLU A 35 18.61 -10.03 0.31
CA GLU A 35 19.39 -10.68 1.36
C GLU A 35 19.15 -12.19 1.43
N ASP A 36 17.88 -12.63 1.36
CA ASP A 36 17.53 -14.06 1.40
C ASP A 36 18.08 -14.83 0.19
N VAL A 37 17.98 -14.25 -1.01
CA VAL A 37 18.59 -14.82 -2.22
C VAL A 37 20.11 -14.90 -2.07
N LEU A 38 20.77 -13.84 -1.62
CA LEU A 38 22.23 -13.83 -1.44
C LEU A 38 22.72 -14.84 -0.41
N MET A 39 21.95 -15.10 0.65
CA MET A 39 22.30 -16.08 1.70
C MET A 39 22.14 -17.54 1.25
N THR A 40 21.30 -17.79 0.25
CA THR A 40 21.01 -19.15 -0.25
C THR A 40 21.84 -19.52 -1.48
N MET A 41 22.48 -18.54 -2.13
CA MET A 41 23.31 -18.76 -3.30
C MET A 41 24.74 -19.19 -2.96
N GLU A 42 25.22 -20.24 -3.65
CA GLU A 42 26.64 -20.65 -3.59
C GLU A 42 27.50 -19.96 -4.66
N SER A 43 26.88 -19.38 -5.69
CA SER A 43 27.60 -18.74 -6.80
C SER A 43 28.19 -17.39 -6.38
N THR A 44 29.45 -17.16 -6.73
CA THR A 44 30.11 -15.85 -6.63
C THR A 44 30.08 -15.07 -7.95
N ASN A 45 29.42 -15.61 -8.99
CA ASN A 45 29.34 -14.97 -10.29
C ASN A 45 28.26 -13.87 -10.29
N PHE A 46 28.68 -12.62 -10.52
CA PHE A 46 27.77 -11.48 -10.49
C PHE A 46 26.59 -11.60 -11.48
N THR A 47 26.82 -12.11 -12.68
CA THR A 47 25.77 -12.22 -13.71
C THR A 47 24.70 -13.23 -13.32
N GLU A 48 25.10 -14.35 -12.72
CA GLU A 48 24.19 -15.36 -12.19
C GLU A 48 23.40 -14.80 -11.01
N ILE A 49 24.08 -14.18 -10.03
CA ILE A 49 23.46 -13.53 -8.87
C ILE A 49 22.44 -12.47 -9.31
N ALA A 50 22.80 -11.61 -10.26
CA ALA A 50 21.90 -10.57 -10.76
C ALA A 50 20.67 -11.15 -11.46
N THR A 51 20.82 -12.26 -12.19
CA THR A 51 19.71 -12.93 -12.87
C THR A 51 18.76 -13.57 -11.86
N GLU A 52 19.28 -14.24 -10.84
CA GLU A 52 18.46 -14.86 -9.79
C GLU A 52 17.73 -13.82 -8.95
N ILE A 53 18.39 -12.73 -8.56
CA ILE A 53 17.71 -11.60 -7.87
C ILE A 53 16.58 -11.05 -8.73
N GLN A 54 16.80 -10.85 -10.04
CA GLN A 54 15.74 -10.35 -10.93
C GLN A 54 14.58 -11.34 -11.10
N HIS A 55 14.87 -12.65 -11.03
CA HIS A 55 13.86 -13.69 -11.17
C HIS A 55 13.01 -13.86 -9.90
N HIS A 56 13.66 -13.83 -8.72
CA HIS A 56 13.02 -14.10 -7.44
C HIS A 56 12.48 -12.83 -6.75
N CYS A 57 13.19 -11.71 -6.84
CA CYS A 57 12.78 -10.44 -6.23
C CYS A 57 12.01 -9.56 -7.22
N TYR A 58 10.97 -10.11 -7.86
CA TYR A 58 10.10 -9.36 -8.78
C TYR A 58 9.12 -8.45 -8.03
N ILE A 59 9.66 -7.48 -7.30
CA ILE A 59 8.89 -6.60 -6.43
C ILE A 59 8.47 -5.36 -7.24
N LYS A 60 7.22 -5.43 -7.72
CA LYS A 60 6.36 -4.30 -8.13
C LYS A 60 6.36 -3.17 -7.11
N PHE A 61 6.81 -1.96 -7.42
CA PHE A 61 6.33 -0.80 -6.66
C PHE A 61 4.81 -0.71 -6.84
N ARG A 62 4.08 -0.97 -5.77
CA ARG A 62 2.62 -0.90 -5.72
C ARG A 62 2.20 -0.25 -4.40
N TYR A 63 1.09 0.46 -4.45
CA TYR A 63 0.39 0.90 -3.25
C TYR A 63 -0.20 -0.35 -2.64
N SER A 64 0.49 -0.89 -1.65
CA SER A 64 0.04 -2.04 -0.90
C SER A 64 -0.56 -1.53 0.40
N LEU A 65 -1.76 -1.97 0.75
CA LEU A 65 -2.31 -1.69 2.08
C LEU A 65 -1.45 -2.28 3.21
N PHE A 66 -0.58 -3.27 2.92
CA PHE A 66 0.41 -3.73 3.91
C PHE A 66 1.39 -2.63 4.34
N ALA A 67 1.59 -1.63 3.49
CA ALA A 67 2.42 -0.48 3.80
C ALA A 67 1.66 0.67 4.48
N GLY A 68 0.37 0.46 4.74
CA GLY A 68 -0.55 1.47 5.25
C GLY A 68 -1.49 2.05 4.19
N PRO A 69 -2.37 2.96 4.61
CA PRO A 69 -3.36 3.58 3.73
C PRO A 69 -2.72 4.55 2.72
N PRO A 70 -3.40 4.82 1.59
CA PRO A 70 -2.89 5.71 0.56
C PRO A 70 -3.11 7.20 0.91
N PRO A 71 -2.38 8.10 0.25
CA PRO A 71 -2.81 9.50 0.11
C PRO A 71 -4.14 9.63 -0.67
N PHE A 72 -4.92 10.65 -0.36
CA PHE A 72 -6.26 10.90 -0.91
C PHE A 72 -6.26 10.94 -2.45
N GLU A 73 -5.27 11.58 -3.06
CA GLU A 73 -5.24 11.81 -4.51
C GLU A 73 -5.08 10.52 -5.33
N LEU A 74 -4.62 9.44 -4.70
CA LEU A 74 -4.64 8.11 -5.30
C LEU A 74 -6.03 7.50 -5.31
N VAL A 75 -6.81 7.76 -4.26
CA VAL A 75 -8.20 7.28 -4.13
C VAL A 75 -9.11 8.11 -5.04
N SER A 76 -8.97 9.43 -5.02
CA SER A 76 -9.78 10.35 -5.84
C SER A 76 -9.34 10.42 -7.30
N ASN A 77 -8.20 9.80 -7.65
CA ASN A 77 -7.55 9.93 -8.97
C ASN A 77 -7.43 11.41 -9.38
N SER A 78 -6.88 12.22 -8.46
CA SER A 78 -6.68 13.67 -8.58
C SER A 78 -7.95 14.53 -8.64
N ALA A 79 -9.13 13.96 -8.38
CA ALA A 79 -10.34 14.76 -8.20
C ALA A 79 -10.30 15.51 -6.85
N PRO A 80 -10.94 16.69 -6.77
CA PRO A 80 -10.99 17.47 -5.52
C PRO A 80 -11.81 16.78 -4.42
N THR A 81 -12.76 15.92 -4.81
CA THR A 81 -13.60 15.13 -3.92
C THR A 81 -13.71 13.68 -4.42
N ALA A 82 -14.02 12.77 -3.50
CA ALA A 82 -14.42 11.39 -3.80
C ALA A 82 -15.59 11.02 -2.88
N THR A 83 -16.51 10.16 -3.32
CA THR A 83 -17.60 9.72 -2.43
C THR A 83 -17.09 8.76 -1.36
N ALA A 84 -17.68 8.75 -0.17
CA ALA A 84 -17.31 7.82 0.89
C ALA A 84 -17.41 6.35 0.42
N HIS A 85 -18.45 6.03 -0.35
CA HIS A 85 -18.60 4.72 -1.00
C HIS A 85 -17.46 4.39 -1.99
N ALA A 86 -16.94 5.36 -2.75
CA ALA A 86 -15.79 5.14 -3.62
C ALA A 86 -14.51 4.86 -2.83
N VAL A 87 -14.33 5.54 -1.69
CA VAL A 87 -13.21 5.29 -0.77
C VAL A 87 -13.30 3.88 -0.17
N GLU A 88 -14.49 3.49 0.32
CA GLU A 88 -14.77 2.16 0.85
C GLU A 88 -14.46 1.05 -0.18
N LEU A 89 -14.95 1.23 -1.41
CA LEU A 89 -14.69 0.29 -2.51
C LEU A 89 -13.20 0.19 -2.82
N TRP A 90 -12.45 1.30 -2.73
CA TRP A 90 -11.01 1.30 -2.93
C TRP A 90 -10.30 0.41 -1.89
N PHE A 91 -10.65 0.51 -0.61
CA PHE A 91 -10.10 -0.34 0.45
C PHE A 91 -10.35 -1.83 0.17
N THR A 92 -11.58 -2.16 -0.20
CA THR A 92 -11.99 -3.54 -0.55
C THR A 92 -11.16 -4.08 -1.72
N GLN A 93 -11.02 -3.30 -2.79
CA GLN A 93 -10.24 -3.69 -3.97
C GLN A 93 -8.75 -3.88 -3.65
N GLN A 94 -8.19 -3.07 -2.74
CA GLN A 94 -6.79 -3.21 -2.37
C GLN A 94 -6.51 -4.46 -1.55
N VAL A 95 -7.46 -4.98 -0.76
CA VAL A 95 -7.26 -6.26 -0.07
C VAL A 95 -7.15 -7.41 -1.05
N ASP A 96 -7.97 -7.42 -2.11
CA ASP A 96 -7.85 -8.44 -3.16
C ASP A 96 -6.50 -8.36 -3.88
N ILE A 97 -6.01 -7.14 -4.13
CA ILE A 97 -4.67 -6.92 -4.69
C ILE A 97 -3.58 -7.40 -3.72
N ALA A 98 -3.70 -7.08 -2.44
CA ALA A 98 -2.73 -7.45 -1.41
C ALA A 98 -2.64 -8.98 -1.25
N ARG A 99 -3.78 -9.69 -1.21
CA ARG A 99 -3.83 -11.15 -1.20
C ARG A 99 -3.21 -11.76 -2.45
N HIS A 100 -3.51 -11.20 -3.62
CA HIS A 100 -2.88 -11.66 -4.87
C HIS A 100 -1.36 -11.44 -4.85
N ASP A 101 -0.89 -10.30 -4.33
CA ASP A 101 0.54 -10.00 -4.25
C ASP A 101 1.26 -10.88 -3.22
N LEU A 102 0.60 -11.25 -2.11
CA LEU A 102 1.10 -12.25 -1.17
C LEU A 102 1.21 -13.64 -1.82
N ALA A 103 0.15 -14.12 -2.47
CA ALA A 103 0.14 -15.42 -3.14
C ALA A 103 1.17 -15.51 -4.30
N GLY A 104 1.46 -14.38 -4.94
CA GLY A 104 2.46 -14.27 -5.99
C GLY A 104 3.89 -14.02 -5.51
N VAL A 105 4.16 -14.04 -4.19
CA VAL A 105 5.46 -13.76 -3.55
C VAL A 105 6.03 -12.40 -3.99
N ARG A 106 5.14 -11.41 -4.18
CA ARG A 106 5.51 -10.03 -4.54
C ARG A 106 5.72 -9.14 -3.33
N VAL A 107 5.32 -9.63 -2.16
CA VAL A 107 5.59 -9.05 -0.85
C VAL A 107 6.23 -10.15 -0.01
N PHE A 108 7.26 -9.81 0.74
CA PHE A 108 8.12 -10.76 1.42
C PHE A 108 7.90 -10.69 2.94
N ASN A 109 8.08 -11.82 3.64
CA ASN A 109 8.02 -11.89 5.11
C ASN A 109 6.76 -11.32 5.77
N LEU A 110 5.59 -11.49 5.15
CA LEU A 110 4.32 -11.21 5.82
C LEU A 110 3.83 -12.46 6.56
N ASP A 111 3.46 -12.28 7.82
CA ASP A 111 2.87 -13.32 8.65
C ASP A 111 1.33 -13.24 8.65
N GLU A 112 0.68 -14.22 9.28
CA GLU A 112 -0.78 -14.29 9.40
C GLU A 112 -1.38 -13.05 10.10
N LYS A 113 -0.59 -12.34 10.91
CA LYS A 113 -1.03 -11.11 11.58
C LYS A 113 -1.14 -9.95 10.60
N ALA A 114 -0.26 -9.89 9.59
CA ALA A 114 -0.35 -8.87 8.55
C ALA A 114 -1.62 -9.03 7.71
N GLU A 115 -2.02 -10.25 7.39
CA GLU A 115 -3.28 -10.52 6.68
C GLU A 115 -4.50 -10.17 7.55
N LEU A 116 -4.48 -10.57 8.83
CA LEU A 116 -5.54 -10.20 9.77
C LEU A 116 -5.69 -8.68 9.90
N HIS A 117 -4.58 -7.94 9.99
CA HIS A 117 -4.61 -6.49 10.09
C HIS A 117 -5.24 -5.84 8.86
N LEU A 118 -5.01 -6.38 7.65
CA LEU A 118 -5.69 -5.90 6.44
C LEU A 118 -7.20 -6.10 6.49
N GLU A 119 -7.65 -7.27 6.95
CA GLU A 119 -9.08 -7.55 7.09
C GLU A 119 -9.74 -6.62 8.12
N GLN A 120 -9.05 -6.35 9.24
CA GLN A 120 -9.49 -5.38 10.24
C GLN A 120 -9.58 -3.97 9.66
N LEU A 121 -8.57 -3.53 8.90
CA LEU A 121 -8.56 -2.22 8.25
C LEU A 121 -9.77 -2.03 7.31
N VAL A 122 -10.10 -3.05 6.51
CA VAL A 122 -11.28 -2.99 5.62
C VAL A 122 -12.59 -3.03 6.39
N ALA A 123 -12.68 -3.85 7.44
CA ALA A 123 -13.87 -3.89 8.29
C ALA A 123 -14.11 -2.52 8.97
N CYS A 124 -13.04 -1.88 9.46
CA CYS A 124 -13.10 -0.54 10.04
C CYS A 124 -13.43 0.52 8.98
N ALA A 125 -12.90 0.41 7.75
CA ALA A 125 -13.26 1.29 6.65
C ALA A 125 -14.75 1.21 6.33
N HIS A 126 -15.30 -0.01 6.24
CA HIS A 126 -16.73 -0.22 6.02
C HIS A 126 -17.57 0.40 7.15
N GLN A 127 -17.24 0.15 8.41
CA GLN A 127 -17.98 0.69 9.55
C GLN A 127 -17.98 2.23 9.61
N ASN A 128 -16.87 2.88 9.26
CA ASN A 128 -16.76 4.34 9.31
C ASN A 128 -17.37 5.02 8.08
N LEU A 129 -17.29 4.40 6.90
CA LEU A 129 -17.69 5.02 5.62
C LEU A 129 -19.11 4.65 5.17
N GLU A 130 -19.64 3.47 5.52
CA GLU A 130 -21.00 3.04 5.14
C GLU A 130 -22.07 4.09 5.55
N PRO A 131 -22.04 4.69 6.77
CA PRO A 131 -23.05 5.67 7.18
C PRO A 131 -23.06 6.95 6.32
N TRP A 132 -21.93 7.25 5.66
CA TRP A 132 -21.77 8.43 4.81
C TRP A 132 -22.29 8.19 3.38
N GLY A 133 -22.37 6.93 2.94
CA GLY A 133 -22.90 6.53 1.63
C GLY A 133 -22.23 7.27 0.47
N ASP A 134 -23.03 7.95 -0.36
CA ASP A 134 -22.54 8.71 -1.53
C ASP A 134 -22.13 10.16 -1.20
N SER A 135 -21.98 10.51 0.09
CA SER A 135 -21.52 11.85 0.47
C SER A 135 -20.11 12.11 -0.08
N GLU A 136 -19.90 13.28 -0.68
CA GLU A 136 -18.59 13.71 -1.15
C GLU A 136 -17.68 14.05 0.03
N MET A 137 -16.45 13.57 -0.04
CA MET A 137 -15.38 13.83 0.91
C MET A 137 -14.22 14.52 0.18
N ASN A 138 -13.68 15.57 0.78
CA ASN A 138 -12.43 16.18 0.36
C ASN A 138 -11.23 15.51 1.10
N ALA A 139 -10.01 15.92 0.77
CA ALA A 139 -8.79 15.36 1.35
C ALA A 139 -8.76 15.44 2.89
N HIS A 140 -9.24 16.53 3.49
CA HIS A 140 -9.24 16.69 4.94
C HIS A 140 -10.19 15.70 5.62
N GLU A 141 -11.43 15.60 5.12
CA GLU A 141 -12.43 14.64 5.63
C GLU A 141 -11.96 13.19 5.44
N PHE A 142 -11.30 12.90 4.31
CA PHE A 142 -10.67 11.60 4.09
C PHE A 142 -9.60 11.29 5.14
N TYR A 143 -8.69 12.22 5.44
CA TYR A 143 -7.62 11.97 6.41
C TYR A 143 -8.14 11.90 7.86
N GLU A 144 -9.21 12.61 8.21
CA GLU A 144 -9.89 12.45 9.49
C GLU A 144 -10.52 11.06 9.60
N ALA A 145 -11.33 10.66 8.62
CA ALA A 145 -11.92 9.32 8.59
C ALA A 145 -10.84 8.22 8.56
N LEU A 146 -9.74 8.45 7.87
CA LEU A 146 -8.64 7.50 7.81
C LEU A 146 -7.96 7.30 9.16
N THR A 147 -7.85 8.36 9.97
CA THR A 147 -7.33 8.24 11.34
C THR A 147 -8.24 7.35 12.18
N GLU A 148 -9.56 7.55 12.09
CA GLU A 148 -10.55 6.73 12.80
C GLU A 148 -10.54 5.26 12.33
N ILE A 149 -10.34 5.02 11.03
CA ILE A 149 -10.23 3.68 10.45
C ILE A 149 -8.98 2.97 10.96
N VAL A 150 -7.84 3.65 11.00
CA VAL A 150 -6.57 3.08 11.47
C VAL A 150 -6.61 2.83 12.98
N ASP A 151 -7.19 3.74 13.76
CA ASP A 151 -7.32 3.56 15.23
C ASP A 151 -8.27 2.42 15.61
N CYS A 152 -9.20 2.06 14.72
CA CYS A 152 -10.12 0.94 14.89
C CYS A 152 -9.47 -0.43 14.64
N ALA A 153 -8.46 -0.50 13.77
CA ALA A 153 -7.87 -1.74 13.25
C ALA A 153 -6.74 -2.30 14.13
#